data_AF-A0A834ZYT4-F1
#
_entry.id   AF-A0A834ZYT4-F1
#
_cell.length_a   1.000
_cell.length_b   1.000
_cell.length_c   1.000
_cell.angle_alpha   90.00
_cell.angle_beta   90.00
_cell.angle_gamma   90.00
#
_symmetry.space_group_name_H-M   'P 1'
#
loop_
_entity.id
_entity.type
_entity.pdbx_description
1 polymer ?
#
loop_
_entity_poly.entity_id
_entity_poly.type
_entity_poly.pdbx_seq_one_letter_code
_entity_poly.pdbx_strand_id
1 'polypeptide(L)'
;MAATDDVRAAPLVVFDFDKTIVDCDTDNFVVDSLGATRRFDDLLRHLPWNHAIDAMMGELHAEGKTAEDVLAALRATPLSPHVAAAIKAADARGCELRVLSDANAFFIGAILAHHGLAGYFSGTDTNPAHLDAAGRLRILPYHPFSSPSSTTHGCTLPTCPPNMCKVHGDDWVIGFQGKVMERILLEEEAAAAMARRRRRAVVYLGDGRGDYCPSMKLGEGDYVMPRAGYPVCELIAAAPPAAVVRAWDGFEDLARVLLGIVDDEIAIAVAKAEQEQDDAPSMNVVGAAAVVPVDCRGAMPQPGRQEALLPQAVRVPN
;
A
#
# COMPACT_ATOMS: atom_id res chain seq x y z
N MET A 1 14.88 -27.23 -24.27
CA MET A 1 15.16 -26.85 -22.87
C MET A 1 13.87 -26.30 -22.32
N ALA A 2 13.09 -27.15 -21.65
CA ALA A 2 11.86 -26.74 -21.00
C ALA A 2 12.25 -25.91 -19.78
N ALA A 3 11.78 -24.67 -19.71
CA ALA A 3 11.79 -23.92 -18.47
C ALA A 3 11.00 -24.76 -17.46
N THR A 4 11.67 -25.23 -16.43
CA THR A 4 11.02 -25.81 -15.27
C THR A 4 10.06 -24.75 -14.74
N ASP A 5 8.77 -25.09 -14.64
CA ASP A 5 7.76 -24.35 -13.88
C ASP A 5 8.18 -24.36 -12.40
N ASP A 6 9.23 -23.60 -12.09
CA ASP A 6 9.76 -23.50 -10.75
C ASP A 6 8.71 -22.79 -9.90
N VAL A 7 8.26 -23.54 -8.90
CA VAL A 7 7.17 -23.20 -8.01
C VAL A 7 7.42 -21.79 -7.48
N ARG A 8 6.53 -20.81 -7.75
CA ARG A 8 6.64 -19.44 -7.20
C ARG A 8 6.49 -19.45 -5.68
N ALA A 9 7.58 -19.81 -5.01
CA ALA A 9 7.75 -19.85 -3.56
C ALA A 9 7.83 -18.44 -2.95
N ALA A 10 8.20 -17.46 -3.77
CA ALA A 10 8.31 -16.08 -3.36
C ALA A 10 6.93 -15.49 -2.95
N PRO A 11 6.90 -14.63 -1.93
CA PRO A 11 5.66 -14.05 -1.43
C PRO A 11 5.02 -13.09 -2.44
N LEU A 12 3.73 -12.79 -2.23
CA LEU A 12 3.06 -11.65 -2.83
C LEU A 12 3.32 -10.43 -1.95
N VAL A 13 3.79 -9.34 -2.54
CA VAL A 13 4.03 -8.08 -1.83
C VAL A 13 3.04 -7.04 -2.30
N VAL A 14 2.29 -6.47 -1.36
CA VAL A 14 1.27 -5.45 -1.60
C VAL A 14 1.70 -4.15 -0.93
N PHE A 15 1.88 -3.12 -1.74
CA PHE A 15 2.37 -1.81 -1.31
C PHE A 15 1.20 -0.82 -1.23
N ASP A 16 1.10 -0.08 -0.13
CA ASP A 16 0.58 1.29 -0.23
C ASP A 16 1.55 2.18 -1.03
N PHE A 17 1.10 3.36 -1.46
CA PHE A 17 1.86 4.22 -2.36
C PHE A 17 2.43 5.46 -1.66
N ASP A 18 1.56 6.36 -1.22
CA ASP A 18 1.94 7.59 -0.56
C ASP A 18 2.65 7.29 0.77
N LYS A 19 3.72 8.02 1.07
CA LYS A 19 4.58 7.80 2.25
C LYS A 19 5.08 6.34 2.41
N THR A 20 4.99 5.50 1.37
CA THR A 20 5.40 4.10 1.38
C THR A 20 6.36 3.82 0.22
N ILE A 21 5.90 3.97 -1.03
CA ILE A 21 6.77 3.93 -2.22
C ILE A 21 7.45 5.28 -2.43
N VAL A 22 6.69 6.37 -2.29
CA VAL A 22 7.18 7.75 -2.38
C VAL A 22 7.21 8.42 -1.01
N ASP A 23 8.10 9.37 -0.80
CA ASP A 23 8.24 10.06 0.50
C ASP A 23 7.38 11.32 0.62
N CYS A 24 6.14 11.25 0.13
CA CYS A 24 5.16 12.30 0.28
C CYS A 24 3.75 11.75 0.12
N ASP A 25 2.78 12.60 0.46
CA ASP A 25 1.40 12.46 -0.01
C ASP A 25 1.29 13.12 -1.38
N THR A 26 0.84 12.37 -2.39
CA THR A 26 0.94 12.79 -3.80
C THR A 26 -0.07 13.87 -4.16
N ASP A 27 -1.25 13.88 -3.53
CA ASP A 27 -2.24 14.93 -3.67
C ASP A 27 -1.68 16.27 -3.17
N ASN A 28 -1.17 16.30 -1.94
CA ASN A 28 -0.55 17.50 -1.38
C ASN A 28 0.65 17.95 -2.22
N PHE A 29 1.49 17.01 -2.67
CA PHE A 29 2.68 17.33 -3.46
C PHE A 29 2.34 18.05 -4.77
N VAL A 30 1.31 17.57 -5.50
CA VAL A 30 0.85 18.20 -6.75
C VAL A 30 0.25 19.58 -6.46
N VAL A 31 -0.62 19.69 -5.46
CA VAL A 31 -1.28 20.93 -5.07
C VAL A 31 -0.26 22.00 -4.68
N ASP A 32 0.73 21.65 -3.87
CA ASP A 32 1.81 22.53 -3.43
C ASP A 32 2.67 22.97 -4.61
N SER A 33 3.06 22.02 -5.46
CA SER A 33 3.88 22.29 -6.66
C SER A 33 3.20 23.25 -7.64
N LEU A 34 1.87 23.24 -7.68
CA LEU A 34 1.07 24.12 -8.53
C LEU A 34 0.60 25.41 -7.81
N GLY A 35 1.04 25.63 -6.57
CA GLY A 35 0.75 26.85 -5.81
C GLY A 35 -0.70 26.97 -5.34
N ALA A 36 -1.37 25.84 -5.10
CA ALA A 36 -2.80 25.78 -4.77
C ALA A 36 -3.10 25.37 -3.31
N THR A 37 -2.10 25.19 -2.46
CA THR A 37 -2.21 24.73 -1.06
C THR A 37 -3.36 25.38 -0.30
N ARG A 38 -3.39 26.72 -0.26
CA ARG A 38 -4.43 27.46 0.49
C ARG A 38 -5.86 27.17 -0.01
N ARG A 39 -6.03 27.00 -1.31
CA ARG A 39 -7.35 26.72 -1.89
C ARG A 39 -7.78 25.28 -1.60
N PHE A 40 -6.82 24.36 -1.65
CA PHE A 40 -7.07 22.98 -1.26
C PHE A 40 -7.44 22.86 0.22
N ASP A 41 -6.73 23.55 1.12
CA ASP A 41 -7.08 23.66 2.53
C ASP A 41 -8.50 24.21 2.72
N ASP A 42 -8.87 25.23 1.94
CA ASP A 42 -10.20 25.82 1.96
C ASP A 42 -11.29 24.81 1.52
N LEU A 43 -11.02 23.98 0.49
CA LEU A 43 -11.91 22.90 0.03
C LEU A 43 -12.07 21.79 1.07
N LEU A 44 -10.99 21.39 1.74
CA LEU A 44 -10.99 20.33 2.75
C LEU A 44 -11.85 20.65 3.99
N ARG A 45 -12.20 21.93 4.20
CA ARG A 45 -13.15 22.32 5.26
C ARG A 45 -14.61 21.94 4.95
N HIS A 46 -14.91 21.63 3.69
CA HIS A 46 -16.28 21.47 3.20
C HIS A 46 -16.48 20.19 2.40
N LEU A 47 -15.41 19.57 1.91
CA LEU A 47 -15.45 18.38 1.08
C LEU A 47 -14.62 17.25 1.68
N PRO A 48 -15.05 15.98 1.53
CA PRO A 48 -14.16 14.84 1.75
C PRO A 48 -12.92 14.95 0.86
N TRP A 49 -11.79 14.41 1.32
CA TRP A 49 -10.48 14.51 0.65
C TRP A 49 -10.53 14.23 -0.85
N ASN A 50 -11.09 13.08 -1.25
CA ASN A 50 -11.19 12.69 -2.66
C ASN A 50 -12.00 13.68 -3.53
N HIS A 51 -13.10 14.23 -2.99
CA HIS A 51 -13.86 15.28 -3.68
C HIS A 51 -13.11 16.62 -3.70
N ALA A 52 -12.37 16.94 -2.64
CA ALA A 52 -11.56 18.15 -2.59
C ALA A 52 -10.45 18.11 -3.66
N ILE A 53 -9.77 16.98 -3.85
CA ILE A 53 -8.70 16.90 -4.86
C ILE A 53 -9.27 16.93 -6.29
N ASP A 54 -10.40 16.26 -6.58
CA ASP A 54 -11.07 16.39 -7.89
C ASP A 54 -11.49 17.85 -8.15
N ALA A 55 -12.10 18.51 -7.16
CA ALA A 55 -12.49 19.91 -7.26
C ALA A 55 -11.26 20.81 -7.52
N MET A 56 -10.17 20.56 -6.81
CA MET A 56 -8.93 21.30 -6.97
C MET A 56 -8.32 21.14 -8.38
N MET A 57 -8.34 19.92 -8.94
CA MET A 57 -7.94 19.71 -10.33
C MET A 57 -8.82 20.49 -11.32
N GLY A 58 -10.09 20.69 -10.98
CA GLY A 58 -11.00 21.54 -11.76
C GLY A 58 -10.67 23.03 -11.70
N GLU A 59 -10.38 23.57 -10.51
CA GLU A 59 -9.97 24.96 -10.37
C GLU A 59 -8.64 25.25 -11.06
N LEU A 60 -7.65 24.37 -10.91
CA LEU A 60 -6.36 24.48 -11.60
C LEU A 60 -6.55 24.48 -13.13
N HIS A 61 -7.41 23.61 -13.64
CA HIS A 61 -7.72 23.58 -15.07
C HIS A 61 -8.40 24.87 -15.55
N ALA A 62 -9.32 25.43 -14.76
CA ALA A 62 -9.96 26.71 -15.07
C ALA A 62 -8.98 27.89 -15.12
N GLU A 63 -7.84 27.78 -14.42
CA GLU A 63 -6.72 28.73 -14.47
C GLU A 63 -5.74 28.47 -15.64
N GLY A 64 -6.03 27.49 -16.48
CA GLY A 64 -5.21 27.14 -17.64
C GLY A 64 -4.10 26.14 -17.35
N LYS A 65 -4.06 25.52 -16.16
CA LYS A 65 -3.15 24.39 -15.91
C LYS A 65 -3.60 23.17 -16.69
N THR A 66 -2.64 22.49 -17.29
CA THR A 66 -2.84 21.32 -18.13
C THR A 66 -2.50 20.04 -17.38
N ALA A 67 -2.93 18.90 -17.93
CA ALA A 67 -2.48 17.60 -17.45
C ALA A 67 -0.95 17.45 -17.49
N GLU A 68 -0.27 18.09 -18.46
CA GLU A 68 1.19 18.06 -18.54
C GLU A 68 1.84 18.85 -17.39
N ASP A 69 1.24 19.94 -16.92
CA ASP A 69 1.74 20.66 -15.74
C ASP A 69 1.67 19.77 -14.49
N VAL A 70 0.59 18.99 -14.35
CA VAL A 70 0.43 18.00 -13.27
C VAL A 70 1.47 16.88 -13.41
N LEU A 71 1.67 16.34 -14.63
CA LEU A 71 2.71 15.33 -14.89
C LEU A 71 4.12 15.86 -14.59
N ALA A 72 4.42 17.11 -14.97
CA ALA A 72 5.70 17.74 -14.70
C ALA A 72 5.96 17.86 -13.19
N ALA A 73 4.93 18.20 -12.40
CA ALA A 73 5.03 18.16 -10.94
C ALA A 73 5.33 16.74 -10.44
N LEU A 74 4.55 15.74 -10.87
CA LEU A 74 4.71 14.35 -10.44
C LEU A 74 6.08 13.74 -10.76
N ARG A 75 6.78 14.20 -11.81
CA ARG A 75 8.16 13.76 -12.10
C ARG A 75 9.16 14.21 -11.03
N ALA A 76 8.84 15.23 -10.24
CA ALA A 76 9.68 15.72 -9.14
C ALA A 76 9.36 15.04 -7.80
N THR A 77 8.40 14.12 -7.75
CA THR A 77 8.00 13.41 -6.53
C THR A 77 9.20 12.64 -5.94
N PRO A 78 9.46 12.77 -4.62
CA PRO A 78 10.60 12.10 -4.00
C PRO A 78 10.39 10.58 -3.93
N LEU A 79 11.24 9.83 -4.62
CA LEU A 79 11.31 8.37 -4.54
C LEU A 79 12.73 7.94 -4.16
N SER A 80 12.86 7.24 -3.04
CA SER A 80 14.17 6.79 -2.55
C SER A 80 14.75 5.70 -3.46
N PRO A 81 16.04 5.79 -3.84
CA PRO A 81 16.69 4.76 -4.65
C PRO A 81 16.69 3.38 -3.95
N HIS A 82 16.62 3.34 -2.62
CA HIS A 82 16.52 2.09 -1.85
C HIS A 82 15.18 1.39 -2.11
N VAL A 83 14.07 2.13 -2.19
CA VAL A 83 12.75 1.57 -2.53
C VAL A 83 12.75 1.03 -3.96
N ALA A 84 13.26 1.83 -4.92
CA ALA A 84 13.38 1.39 -6.31
C ALA A 84 14.22 0.11 -6.43
N ALA A 85 15.34 0.02 -5.70
CA ALA A 85 16.18 -1.17 -5.67
C ALA A 85 15.46 -2.36 -5.03
N ALA A 86 14.73 -2.16 -3.94
CA ALA A 86 13.97 -3.21 -3.25
C ALA A 86 12.87 -3.81 -4.12
N ILE A 87 12.09 -2.97 -4.82
CA ILE A 87 11.06 -3.41 -5.78
C ILE A 87 11.69 -4.31 -6.85
N LYS A 88 12.76 -3.85 -7.50
CA LYS A 88 13.47 -4.62 -8.54
C LYS A 88 14.05 -5.92 -8.00
N ALA A 89 14.60 -5.88 -6.78
CA ALA A 89 15.23 -7.02 -6.15
C ALA A 89 14.21 -8.08 -5.68
N ALA A 90 13.01 -7.67 -5.26
CA ALA A 90 11.92 -8.56 -4.93
C ALA A 90 11.33 -9.23 -6.19
N ASP A 91 11.09 -8.45 -7.26
CA ASP A 91 10.66 -9.00 -8.56
C ASP A 91 11.67 -10.00 -9.14
N ALA A 92 12.97 -9.68 -9.08
CA ALA A 92 14.04 -10.58 -9.52
C ALA A 92 14.12 -11.90 -8.72
N ARG A 93 13.55 -11.93 -7.51
CA ARG A 93 13.39 -13.13 -6.68
C ARG A 93 12.09 -13.89 -6.96
N GLY A 94 11.29 -13.43 -7.92
CA GLY A 94 10.04 -14.04 -8.33
C GLY A 94 8.82 -13.59 -7.52
N CYS A 95 8.94 -12.55 -6.69
CA CYS A 95 7.79 -11.97 -6.01
C CYS A 95 6.81 -11.41 -7.03
N GLU A 96 5.52 -11.61 -6.79
CA GLU A 96 4.51 -10.76 -7.43
C GLU A 96 4.35 -9.49 -6.60
N LEU A 97 4.32 -8.34 -7.24
CA LEU A 97 4.17 -7.05 -6.58
C LEU A 97 2.86 -6.40 -7.03
N ARG A 98 2.07 -5.87 -6.09
CA ARG A 98 0.84 -5.10 -6.36
C ARG A 98 0.84 -3.80 -5.59
N VAL A 99 0.14 -2.80 -6.11
CA VAL A 99 -0.17 -1.56 -5.40
C VAL A 99 -1.62 -1.59 -4.94
N LEU A 100 -1.86 -1.25 -3.67
CA LEU A 100 -3.18 -1.05 -3.08
C LEU A 100 -3.17 0.27 -2.31
N SER A 101 -3.67 1.34 -2.91
CA SER A 101 -3.50 2.69 -2.37
C SER A 101 -4.69 3.62 -2.56
N ASP A 102 -4.91 4.47 -1.55
CA ASP A 102 -5.91 5.53 -1.52
C ASP A 102 -5.51 6.80 -2.30
N ALA A 103 -4.34 6.81 -2.93
CA ALA A 103 -4.00 7.81 -3.94
C ALA A 103 -4.88 7.61 -5.21
N ASN A 104 -4.41 8.05 -6.39
CA ASN A 104 -5.19 7.91 -7.63
C ASN A 104 -4.36 7.36 -8.80
N ALA A 105 -5.06 6.72 -9.74
CA ALA A 105 -4.45 6.01 -10.86
C ALA A 105 -3.58 6.89 -11.76
N PHE A 106 -3.93 8.17 -11.93
CA PHE A 106 -3.16 9.10 -12.77
C PHE A 106 -1.82 9.43 -12.09
N PHE A 107 -1.81 9.72 -10.79
CA PHE A 107 -0.58 10.06 -10.05
C PHE A 107 0.34 8.87 -9.92
N ILE A 108 -0.19 7.73 -9.46
CA ILE A 108 0.57 6.48 -9.33
C ILE A 108 1.19 6.09 -10.67
N GLY A 109 0.39 6.08 -11.74
CA GLY A 109 0.84 5.71 -13.08
C GLY A 109 1.96 6.61 -13.60
N ALA A 110 1.82 7.93 -13.44
CA ALA A 110 2.82 8.90 -13.89
C ALA A 110 4.16 8.74 -13.16
N ILE A 111 4.13 8.60 -11.83
CA ILE A 111 5.34 8.45 -11.01
C ILE A 111 6.04 7.13 -11.32
N LEU A 112 5.29 6.01 -11.33
CA LEU A 112 5.86 4.70 -11.63
C LEU A 112 6.46 4.65 -13.05
N ALA A 113 5.80 5.27 -14.03
CA ALA A 113 6.34 5.36 -15.39
C ALA A 113 7.61 6.20 -15.45
N HIS A 114 7.65 7.35 -14.77
CA HIS A 114 8.82 8.23 -14.72
C HIS A 114 10.06 7.52 -14.16
N HIS A 115 9.89 6.73 -13.10
CA HIS A 115 10.98 5.99 -12.46
C HIS A 115 11.27 4.62 -13.09
N GLY A 116 10.55 4.24 -14.16
CA GLY A 116 10.72 2.94 -14.82
C GLY A 116 10.33 1.76 -13.92
N LEU A 117 9.36 1.96 -13.02
CA LEU A 117 8.89 0.96 -12.05
C LEU A 117 7.53 0.35 -12.42
N ALA A 118 6.80 0.92 -13.38
CA ALA A 118 5.46 0.46 -13.75
C ALA A 118 5.41 -1.03 -14.16
N GLY A 119 6.47 -1.53 -14.83
CA GLY A 119 6.53 -2.92 -15.30
C GLY A 119 6.75 -3.98 -14.22
N TYR A 120 7.02 -3.59 -12.97
CA TYR A 120 7.26 -4.51 -11.85
C TYR A 120 5.98 -4.86 -11.08
N PHE A 121 4.89 -4.13 -11.29
CA PHE A 121 3.63 -4.36 -10.59
C PHE A 121 2.64 -5.10 -11.49
N SER A 122 2.10 -6.22 -11.01
CA SER A 122 1.10 -7.02 -11.72
C SER A 122 -0.29 -6.40 -11.68
N GLY A 123 -0.54 -5.48 -10.75
CA GLY A 123 -1.80 -4.78 -10.62
C GLY A 123 -1.73 -3.59 -9.66
N THR A 124 -2.60 -2.61 -9.91
CA THR A 124 -2.79 -1.42 -9.08
C THR A 124 -4.27 -1.25 -8.80
N ASP A 125 -4.65 -1.40 -7.54
CA ASP A 125 -5.98 -1.08 -7.04
C ASP A 125 -5.92 0.29 -6.35
N THR A 126 -6.65 1.27 -6.89
CA THR A 126 -6.60 2.66 -6.44
C THR A 126 -7.80 3.46 -6.94
N ASN A 127 -8.02 4.68 -6.44
CA ASN A 127 -9.07 5.56 -6.91
C ASN A 127 -8.91 5.83 -8.44
N PRO A 128 -9.97 5.62 -9.25
CA PRO A 128 -9.90 5.87 -10.68
C PRO A 128 -9.61 7.33 -11.00
N ALA A 129 -8.82 7.56 -12.04
CA ALA A 129 -8.58 8.90 -12.56
C ALA A 129 -8.46 8.89 -14.10
N HIS A 130 -8.97 9.93 -14.75
CA HIS A 130 -8.93 10.07 -16.21
C HIS A 130 -9.01 11.54 -16.63
N LEU A 131 -8.56 11.85 -17.84
CA LEU A 131 -8.80 13.16 -18.45
C LEU A 131 -10.19 13.16 -19.10
N ASP A 132 -11.00 14.17 -18.82
CA ASP A 132 -12.27 14.37 -19.51
C ASP A 132 -12.10 14.99 -20.91
N ALA A 133 -13.21 15.20 -21.61
CA ALA A 133 -13.21 15.75 -22.96
C ALA A 133 -12.64 17.19 -23.05
N ALA A 134 -12.61 17.93 -21.95
CA ALA A 134 -11.99 19.26 -21.88
C ALA A 134 -10.49 19.20 -21.52
N GLY A 135 -9.96 18.01 -21.22
CA GLY A 135 -8.59 17.83 -20.75
C GLY A 135 -8.41 18.11 -19.26
N ARG A 136 -9.50 18.23 -18.49
CA ARG A 136 -9.44 18.33 -17.02
C ARG A 136 -9.19 16.95 -16.45
N LEU A 137 -8.28 16.85 -15.49
CA LEU A 137 -8.09 15.64 -14.71
C LEU A 137 -9.28 15.42 -13.76
N ARG A 138 -9.91 14.27 -13.90
CA ARG A 138 -10.98 13.77 -13.04
C ARG A 138 -10.45 12.70 -12.12
N ILE A 139 -10.69 12.84 -10.84
CA ILE A 139 -10.39 11.86 -9.80
C ILE A 139 -11.72 11.41 -9.20
N LEU A 140 -11.96 10.10 -9.18
CA LEU A 140 -13.20 9.51 -8.71
C LEU A 140 -12.90 8.65 -7.48
N PRO A 141 -13.82 8.54 -6.52
CA PRO A 141 -13.63 7.63 -5.40
C PRO A 141 -13.77 6.18 -5.89
N TYR A 142 -13.01 5.26 -5.29
CA TYR A 142 -13.13 3.83 -5.57
C TYR A 142 -14.49 3.29 -5.17
N HIS A 143 -14.98 3.66 -3.98
CA HIS A 143 -16.35 3.44 -3.53
C HIS A 143 -17.18 4.69 -3.77
N PRO A 144 -18.31 4.60 -4.49
CA PRO A 144 -19.23 5.72 -4.62
C PRO A 144 -19.69 6.23 -3.25
N PHE A 145 -19.76 7.56 -3.09
CA PHE A 145 -20.37 8.16 -1.91
C PHE A 145 -21.90 8.09 -2.03
N SER A 146 -22.56 7.14 -1.36
CA SER A 146 -24.01 7.01 -1.30
C SER A 146 -24.69 8.10 -0.45
N SER A 147 -23.97 8.78 0.45
CA SER A 147 -24.46 9.94 1.26
C SER A 147 -23.29 10.71 1.90
N PRO A 148 -23.40 12.04 2.15
CA PRO A 148 -22.36 12.87 2.78
C PRO A 148 -21.92 12.46 4.20
N SER A 149 -22.67 11.59 4.88
CA SER A 149 -22.45 11.24 6.29
C SER A 149 -22.29 9.73 6.55
N SER A 150 -22.01 8.92 5.53
CA SER A 150 -21.93 7.46 5.65
C SER A 150 -20.58 6.94 5.12
N THR A 151 -19.94 6.02 5.84
CA THR A 151 -18.93 5.13 5.27
C THR A 151 -19.66 4.12 4.39
N THR A 152 -19.77 4.45 3.11
CA THR A 152 -20.65 3.77 2.14
C THR A 152 -20.22 2.36 1.79
N HIS A 153 -19.01 2.01 2.19
CA HIS A 153 -18.42 0.71 1.96
C HIS A 153 -18.72 -0.28 3.10
N GLY A 154 -19.34 0.15 4.23
CA GLY A 154 -19.80 -0.72 5.32
C GLY A 154 -18.79 -1.01 6.44
N CYS A 155 -17.57 -0.45 6.36
CA CYS A 155 -16.56 -0.72 7.39
C CYS A 155 -16.95 -0.01 8.69
N THR A 156 -16.90 -0.74 9.79
CA THR A 156 -17.19 -0.21 11.13
C THR A 156 -15.99 0.52 11.76
N LEU A 157 -14.82 0.49 11.12
CA LEU A 157 -13.63 1.17 11.62
C LEU A 157 -13.73 2.66 11.34
N PRO A 158 -13.76 3.53 12.38
CA PRO A 158 -13.87 4.98 12.19
C PRO A 158 -12.71 5.59 11.41
N THR A 159 -11.57 4.90 11.39
CA THR A 159 -10.32 5.34 10.78
C THR A 159 -10.19 4.91 9.30
N CYS A 160 -11.20 4.25 8.74
CA CYS A 160 -11.17 3.81 7.35
C CYS A 160 -11.57 4.94 6.40
N PRO A 161 -10.74 5.26 5.38
CA PRO A 161 -11.08 6.29 4.41
C PRO A 161 -12.42 6.02 3.71
N PRO A 162 -13.30 7.02 3.57
CA PRO A 162 -14.63 6.80 3.02
C PRO A 162 -14.61 6.54 1.51
N ASN A 163 -13.63 7.08 0.78
CA ASN A 163 -13.49 6.93 -0.67
C ASN A 163 -12.94 5.56 -1.10
N MET A 164 -12.07 4.94 -0.31
CA MET A 164 -11.45 3.66 -0.65
C MET A 164 -11.14 2.85 0.62
N CYS A 165 -12.09 1.99 1.02
CA CYS A 165 -11.74 0.91 1.93
C CYS A 165 -10.95 -0.15 1.18
N LYS A 166 -9.74 -0.43 1.66
CA LYS A 166 -8.88 -1.49 1.14
C LYS A 166 -9.42 -2.90 1.41
N VAL A 167 -10.49 -3.04 2.21
CA VAL A 167 -10.95 -4.33 2.78
C VAL A 167 -12.44 -4.61 2.66
N HIS A 168 -13.31 -3.62 2.70
CA HIS A 168 -14.73 -3.83 3.02
C HIS A 168 -15.68 -3.26 1.96
N GLY A 169 -16.74 -4.01 1.66
CA GLY A 169 -17.84 -3.65 0.78
C GLY A 169 -19.06 -4.50 1.15
N ASP A 170 -20.05 -3.92 1.84
CA ASP A 170 -21.24 -4.65 2.32
C ASP A 170 -22.43 -4.66 1.35
N ASP A 171 -22.30 -4.14 0.13
CA ASP A 171 -23.36 -4.26 -0.88
C ASP A 171 -23.18 -5.50 -1.75
N TRP A 172 -23.92 -6.56 -1.42
CA TRP A 172 -24.04 -7.78 -2.23
C TRP A 172 -24.74 -7.52 -3.59
N VAL A 173 -25.32 -6.34 -3.81
CA VAL A 173 -26.16 -6.07 -4.99
C VAL A 173 -25.36 -5.67 -6.24
N ILE A 174 -24.09 -5.27 -6.14
CA ILE A 174 -23.27 -4.96 -7.32
C ILE A 174 -21.83 -5.44 -7.06
N GLY A 175 -21.36 -6.42 -7.85
CA GLY A 175 -20.20 -7.25 -7.55
C GLY A 175 -18.90 -6.53 -7.14
N PHE A 176 -18.17 -7.15 -6.20
CA PHE A 176 -16.73 -7.07 -5.94
C PHE A 176 -16.02 -5.70 -5.80
N GLN A 177 -16.70 -4.56 -5.89
CA GLN A 177 -16.05 -3.24 -5.91
C GLN A 177 -15.56 -2.72 -4.56
N GLY A 178 -15.39 -3.57 -3.54
CA GLY A 178 -14.98 -3.08 -2.22
C GLY A 178 -14.11 -3.95 -1.33
N LYS A 179 -13.79 -5.16 -1.75
CA LYS A 179 -13.08 -6.14 -0.92
C LYS A 179 -11.68 -6.39 -1.44
N VAL A 180 -10.90 -5.34 -1.68
CA VAL A 180 -9.68 -5.48 -2.49
C VAL A 180 -8.68 -6.45 -1.86
N MET A 181 -8.32 -6.25 -0.59
CA MET A 181 -7.43 -7.18 0.11
C MET A 181 -8.06 -8.57 0.23
N GLU A 182 -9.34 -8.71 0.60
CA GLU A 182 -9.96 -10.05 0.71
C GLU A 182 -9.99 -10.78 -0.65
N ARG A 183 -10.25 -10.05 -1.74
CA ARG A 183 -10.19 -10.58 -3.11
C ARG A 183 -8.78 -11.07 -3.43
N ILE A 184 -7.75 -10.28 -3.10
CA ILE A 184 -6.35 -10.68 -3.25
C ILE A 184 -6.09 -11.98 -2.48
N LEU A 185 -6.47 -12.07 -1.21
CA LEU A 185 -6.27 -13.27 -0.39
C LEU A 185 -7.01 -14.50 -0.96
N LEU A 186 -8.25 -14.31 -1.45
CA LEU A 186 -9.03 -15.38 -2.08
C LEU A 186 -8.44 -15.83 -3.42
N GLU A 187 -7.92 -14.91 -4.23
CA GLU A 187 -7.18 -15.22 -5.46
C GLU A 187 -5.95 -16.08 -5.14
N GLU A 188 -5.22 -15.74 -4.06
CA GLU A 188 -4.07 -16.52 -3.60
C GLU A 188 -4.46 -17.92 -3.13
N GLU A 189 -5.53 -18.07 -2.35
CA GLU A 189 -6.03 -19.38 -1.95
C GLU A 189 -6.48 -20.22 -3.14
N ALA A 190 -7.22 -19.62 -4.08
CA ALA A 190 -7.70 -20.31 -5.27
C ALA A 190 -6.52 -20.75 -6.17
N ALA A 191 -5.52 -19.89 -6.37
CA ALA A 191 -4.32 -20.22 -7.13
C ALA A 191 -3.52 -21.35 -6.46
N ALA A 192 -3.40 -21.33 -5.14
CA ALA A 192 -2.73 -22.38 -4.37
C ALA A 192 -3.46 -23.72 -4.48
N ALA A 193 -4.78 -23.73 -4.30
CA ALA A 193 -5.62 -24.93 -4.43
C ALA A 193 -5.55 -25.52 -5.84
N MET A 194 -5.62 -24.69 -6.88
CA MET A 194 -5.51 -25.12 -8.27
C MET A 194 -4.15 -25.75 -8.57
N ALA A 195 -3.07 -25.15 -8.05
CA ALA A 195 -1.72 -25.66 -8.20
C ALA A 195 -1.36 -26.78 -7.19
N ARG A 196 -2.31 -27.22 -6.34
CA ARG A 196 -2.10 -28.21 -5.26
C ARG A 196 -0.87 -27.91 -4.40
N ARG A 197 -0.64 -26.63 -4.11
CA ARG A 197 0.46 -26.14 -3.30
C ARG A 197 -0.06 -25.32 -2.14
N ARG A 198 0.80 -25.03 -1.16
CA ARG A 198 0.46 -24.06 -0.12
C ARG A 198 0.35 -22.66 -0.72
N ARG A 199 -0.56 -21.87 -0.17
CA ARG A 199 -0.62 -20.43 -0.45
C ARG A 199 0.72 -19.80 -0.08
N ARG A 200 1.26 -18.94 -0.95
CA ARG A 200 2.44 -18.11 -0.64
C ARG A 200 2.10 -17.13 0.47
N ALA A 201 3.09 -16.70 1.24
CA ALA A 201 2.90 -15.60 2.20
C ALA A 201 2.52 -14.30 1.46
N VAL A 202 1.72 -13.47 2.12
CA VAL A 202 1.40 -12.11 1.68
C VAL A 202 2.08 -11.13 2.64
N VAL A 203 2.80 -10.17 2.06
CA VAL A 203 3.45 -9.08 2.78
C VAL A 203 2.73 -7.79 2.42
N TYR A 204 2.18 -7.08 3.41
CA TYR A 204 1.55 -5.78 3.22
C TYR A 204 2.34 -4.68 3.91
N LEU A 205 2.66 -3.58 3.21
CA LEU A 205 3.38 -2.43 3.76
C LEU A 205 2.60 -1.15 3.54
N GLY A 206 2.58 -0.29 4.55
CA GLY A 206 1.94 1.03 4.51
C GLY A 206 2.27 1.88 5.72
N ASP A 207 1.76 3.11 5.76
CA ASP A 207 2.02 4.10 6.82
C ASP A 207 0.72 4.59 7.51
N GLY A 208 -0.38 4.68 6.76
CA GLY A 208 -1.55 5.47 7.12
C GLY A 208 -2.63 4.72 7.88
N ARG A 209 -3.64 5.46 8.36
CA ARG A 209 -4.82 4.86 9.02
C ARG A 209 -5.56 3.86 8.12
N GLY A 210 -5.60 4.11 6.81
CA GLY A 210 -6.21 3.23 5.82
C GLY A 210 -5.54 1.86 5.70
N ASP A 211 -4.29 1.73 6.14
CA ASP A 211 -3.49 0.51 6.10
C ASP A 211 -3.76 -0.45 7.26
N TYR A 212 -4.46 0.03 8.29
CA TYR A 212 -4.81 -0.82 9.43
C TYR A 212 -5.83 -1.89 9.04
N CYS A 213 -6.85 -1.55 8.24
CA CYS A 213 -7.86 -2.51 7.80
C CYS A 213 -7.25 -3.73 7.08
N PRO A 214 -6.44 -3.56 6.00
CA PRO A 214 -5.87 -4.69 5.28
C PRO A 214 -4.93 -5.52 6.15
N SER A 215 -4.23 -4.88 7.09
CA SER A 215 -3.39 -5.58 8.07
C SER A 215 -4.19 -6.57 8.92
N MET A 216 -5.43 -6.24 9.30
CA MET A 216 -6.29 -7.12 10.11
C MET A 216 -6.86 -8.32 9.35
N LYS A 217 -6.73 -8.37 8.03
CA LYS A 217 -7.17 -9.52 7.20
C LYS A 217 -6.07 -10.55 6.99
N LEU A 218 -4.82 -10.19 7.26
CA LEU A 218 -3.69 -11.08 7.12
C LEU A 218 -3.64 -12.08 8.28
N GLY A 219 -3.36 -13.33 7.92
CA GLY A 219 -3.40 -14.48 8.84
C GLY A 219 -2.03 -14.90 9.35
N GLU A 220 -2.00 -16.03 10.06
CA GLU A 220 -0.74 -16.67 10.43
C GLU A 220 0.06 -17.06 9.18
N GLY A 221 1.35 -16.71 9.15
CA GLY A 221 2.23 -16.92 7.99
C GLY A 221 2.26 -15.75 7.00
N ASP A 222 1.44 -14.73 7.19
CA ASP A 222 1.55 -13.45 6.47
C ASP A 222 2.33 -12.41 7.29
N TYR A 223 2.66 -11.28 6.64
CA TYR A 223 3.47 -10.21 7.21
C TYR A 223 2.83 -8.83 7.04
N VAL A 224 2.95 -8.00 8.07
CA VAL A 224 2.62 -6.58 8.01
C VAL A 224 3.87 -5.75 8.30
N MET A 225 4.14 -4.78 7.44
CA MET A 225 5.27 -3.87 7.51
C MET A 225 4.80 -2.42 7.72
N PRO A 226 4.46 -2.04 8.96
CA PRO A 226 4.04 -0.67 9.25
C PRO A 226 5.21 0.30 9.27
N ARG A 227 5.04 1.49 8.67
CA ARG A 227 6.01 2.58 8.81
C ARG A 227 6.01 3.10 10.25
N ALA A 228 7.16 3.03 10.91
CA ALA A 228 7.37 3.52 12.26
C ALA A 228 7.18 5.04 12.30
N GLY A 229 6.55 5.53 13.36
CA GLY A 229 6.21 6.95 13.50
C GLY A 229 4.97 7.41 12.73
N TYR A 230 4.28 6.51 12.01
CA TYR A 230 3.05 6.80 11.29
C TYR A 230 1.82 6.10 11.91
N PRO A 231 0.59 6.57 11.61
CA PRO A 231 -0.62 6.14 12.33
C PRO A 231 -0.88 4.63 12.31
N VAL A 232 -0.52 3.91 11.25
CA VAL A 232 -0.72 2.45 11.18
C VAL A 232 0.03 1.72 12.30
N CYS A 233 1.23 2.19 12.65
CA CYS A 233 2.06 1.57 13.66
C CYS A 233 1.43 1.70 15.05
N GLU A 234 0.80 2.84 15.35
CA GLU A 234 0.07 3.05 16.61
C GLU A 234 -1.16 2.15 16.71
N LEU A 235 -1.93 2.03 15.62
CA LEU A 235 -3.13 1.20 15.58
C LEU A 235 -2.79 -0.29 15.73
N ILE A 236 -1.75 -0.78 15.05
CA ILE A 236 -1.27 -2.16 15.18
C ILE A 236 -0.73 -2.43 16.59
N ALA A 237 -0.02 -1.47 17.20
CA ALA A 237 0.44 -1.63 18.57
C ALA A 237 -0.72 -1.71 19.58
N ALA A 238 -1.81 -0.99 19.34
CA ALA A 238 -3.00 -1.02 20.18
C ALA A 238 -3.82 -2.31 20.01
N ALA A 239 -3.91 -2.83 18.78
CA ALA A 239 -4.64 -4.05 18.43
C ALA A 239 -3.91 -4.78 17.29
N PRO A 240 -3.06 -5.77 17.62
CA PRO A 240 -2.22 -6.44 16.62
C PRO A 240 -3.03 -7.42 15.73
N PRO A 241 -2.63 -7.59 14.46
CA PRO A 241 -3.18 -8.63 13.59
C PRO A 241 -2.62 -10.01 13.95
N ALA A 242 -3.14 -11.07 13.32
CA ALA A 242 -2.59 -12.42 13.42
C ALA A 242 -1.25 -12.57 12.66
N ALA A 243 -1.04 -11.73 11.64
CA ALA A 243 0.18 -11.69 10.84
C ALA A 243 1.40 -11.22 11.65
N VAL A 244 2.59 -11.59 11.16
CA VAL A 244 3.87 -11.18 11.76
C VAL A 244 4.14 -9.71 11.47
N VAL A 245 4.30 -8.90 12.52
CA VAL A 245 4.60 -7.46 12.39
C VAL A 245 6.12 -7.24 12.28
N ARG A 246 6.53 -6.51 11.25
CA ARG A 246 7.93 -6.14 10.95
C ARG A 246 8.00 -4.66 10.54
N ALA A 247 8.02 -3.77 11.52
CA ALA A 247 8.06 -2.32 11.27
C ALA A 247 9.35 -1.88 10.57
N TRP A 248 9.28 -0.73 9.89
CA TRP A 248 10.41 -0.08 9.22
C TRP A 248 10.34 1.44 9.45
N ASP A 249 11.47 2.12 9.60
CA ASP A 249 11.50 3.58 9.87
C ASP A 249 11.86 4.39 8.61
N GLY A 250 13.05 4.13 8.05
CA GLY A 250 13.55 4.76 6.83
C GLY A 250 13.51 3.83 5.61
N PHE A 251 13.71 4.38 4.41
CA PHE A 251 13.62 3.59 3.16
C PHE A 251 14.75 2.56 2.97
N GLU A 252 15.92 2.79 3.54
CA GLU A 252 16.95 1.75 3.60
C GLU A 252 16.49 0.59 4.48
N ASP A 253 15.80 0.90 5.58
CA ASP A 253 15.23 -0.08 6.49
C ASP A 253 14.06 -0.83 5.86
N LEU A 254 13.18 -0.14 5.14
CA LEU A 254 12.13 -0.76 4.31
C LEU A 254 12.73 -1.82 3.39
N ALA A 255 13.78 -1.45 2.64
CA ALA A 255 14.44 -2.36 1.72
C ALA A 255 15.03 -3.58 2.44
N ARG A 256 15.72 -3.35 3.57
CA ARG A 256 16.32 -4.40 4.40
C ARG A 256 15.27 -5.36 4.96
N VAL A 257 14.19 -4.84 5.54
CA VAL A 257 13.12 -5.64 6.14
C VAL A 257 12.37 -6.42 5.08
N LEU A 258 11.98 -5.78 3.98
CA LEU A 258 11.25 -6.44 2.89
C LEU A 258 12.06 -7.59 2.31
N LEU A 259 13.32 -7.33 1.93
CA LEU A 259 14.16 -8.37 1.32
C LEU A 259 14.52 -9.47 2.31
N GLY A 260 14.66 -9.17 3.60
CA GLY A 260 14.81 -10.19 4.64
C GLY A 260 13.62 -11.14 4.71
N ILE A 261 12.39 -10.62 4.70
CA ILE A 261 11.17 -11.45 4.68
C ILE A 261 11.12 -12.30 3.41
N VAL A 262 11.44 -11.71 2.25
CA VAL A 262 11.44 -12.44 0.97
C VAL A 262 12.45 -13.59 1.00
N ASP A 263 13.68 -13.32 1.45
CA ASP A 263 14.74 -14.31 1.52
C ASP A 263 14.40 -15.44 2.53
N ASP A 264 13.80 -15.09 3.67
CA ASP A 264 13.32 -16.06 4.67
C ASP A 264 12.22 -16.97 4.10
N GLU A 265 11.22 -16.42 3.41
CA GLU A 265 10.13 -17.21 2.80
C GLU A 265 10.63 -18.14 1.69
N ILE A 266 11.59 -17.68 0.88
CA ILE A 266 12.24 -18.51 -0.14
C ILE A 266 13.00 -19.66 0.53
N ALA A 267 13.77 -19.38 1.59
CA ALA A 267 14.51 -20.40 2.32
C ALA A 267 13.57 -21.44 2.96
N ILE A 268 12.46 -21.00 3.55
CA ILE A 268 11.42 -21.88 4.11
C ILE A 268 10.82 -22.79 3.04
N ALA A 269 10.56 -22.25 1.84
CA ALA A 269 10.00 -23.04 0.75
C ALA A 269 11.00 -24.08 0.21
N VAL A 270 12.29 -23.71 0.07
CA VAL A 270 13.35 -24.64 -0.35
C VAL A 270 13.50 -25.79 0.64
N ALA A 271 13.60 -25.47 1.94
CA ALA A 271 13.77 -26.50 2.98
C ALA A 271 12.58 -27.49 3.03
N LYS A 272 11.36 -27.02 2.78
CA LYS A 272 10.17 -27.88 2.72
C LYS A 272 10.15 -28.75 1.47
N ALA A 273 10.56 -28.23 0.31
CA ALA A 273 10.66 -29.01 -0.92
C ALA A 273 11.67 -30.16 -0.80
N GLU A 274 12.77 -29.92 -0.08
CA GLU A 274 13.77 -30.95 0.24
C GLU A 274 13.21 -32.02 1.19
N GLN A 275 12.49 -31.62 2.25
CA GLN A 275 11.83 -32.55 3.17
C GLN A 275 10.76 -33.42 2.49
N GLU A 276 9.95 -32.86 1.59
CA GLU A 276 8.93 -33.61 0.84
C GLU A 276 9.53 -34.62 -0.16
N GLN A 277 10.79 -34.43 -0.59
CA GLN A 277 11.53 -35.40 -1.41
C GLN A 277 12.17 -36.51 -0.58
N ASP A 278 12.59 -36.22 0.66
CA ASP A 278 13.21 -37.18 1.57
C ASP A 278 12.18 -38.01 2.37
N ASP A 279 10.97 -37.48 2.63
CA ASP A 279 9.93 -38.13 3.45
C ASP A 279 9.01 -39.11 2.66
N ALA A 280 9.59 -39.99 1.86
CA ALA A 280 8.95 -41.30 1.63
C ALA A 280 8.94 -42.09 2.96
N PRO A 281 7.83 -42.75 3.32
CA PRO A 281 7.21 -42.61 4.63
C PRO A 281 8.11 -43.02 5.80
N SER A 282 8.33 -42.10 6.74
CA SER A 282 8.47 -42.43 8.17
C SER A 282 7.91 -41.31 9.06
N MET A 283 7.26 -41.70 10.16
CA MET A 283 6.40 -40.85 11.00
C MET A 283 7.16 -39.99 12.04
N ASN A 284 6.54 -38.84 12.39
CA ASN A 284 6.59 -38.05 13.64
C ASN A 284 7.79 -37.10 13.85
N VAL A 285 7.72 -35.95 14.57
CA VAL A 285 6.66 -35.15 15.25
C VAL A 285 7.21 -33.72 15.45
N VAL A 286 6.25 -32.78 15.50
CA VAL A 286 6.24 -31.34 15.77
C VAL A 286 7.28 -30.77 16.77
N GLY A 287 7.83 -29.59 16.44
CA GLY A 287 8.44 -28.66 17.39
C GLY A 287 7.94 -27.22 17.14
N ALA A 288 7.38 -26.58 18.17
CA ALA A 288 6.90 -25.20 18.12
C ALA A 288 8.04 -24.20 18.36
N ALA A 289 8.11 -23.15 17.53
CA ALA A 289 9.04 -22.03 17.71
C ALA A 289 8.36 -20.86 18.41
N ALA A 290 9.06 -20.28 19.37
CA ALA A 290 8.58 -19.22 20.26
C ALA A 290 8.63 -17.82 19.60
N VAL A 291 7.64 -17.00 19.95
CA VAL A 291 7.51 -15.58 19.59
C VAL A 291 8.53 -14.76 20.38
N VAL A 292 9.34 -13.95 19.68
CA VAL A 292 10.17 -12.90 20.28
C VAL A 292 9.44 -11.56 20.13
N PRO A 293 9.09 -10.86 21.22
CA PRO A 293 8.54 -9.51 21.12
C PRO A 293 9.65 -8.53 20.72
N VAL A 294 9.41 -7.71 19.70
CA VAL A 294 10.26 -6.56 19.36
C VAL A 294 9.56 -5.28 19.79
N ASP A 295 10.34 -4.39 20.39
CA ASP A 295 9.90 -3.16 21.04
C ASP A 295 9.62 -2.04 20.03
N CYS A 296 8.36 -1.64 19.89
CA CYS A 296 7.94 -0.46 19.11
C CYS A 296 8.30 0.88 19.79
N ARG A 297 9.12 0.90 20.86
CA ARG A 297 9.50 2.12 21.60
C ARG A 297 10.91 2.63 21.30
N GLY A 298 11.60 2.06 20.33
CA GLY A 298 13.00 2.37 20.02
C GLY A 298 13.25 3.49 19.00
N ALA A 299 12.57 4.64 19.08
CA ALA A 299 12.94 5.82 18.30
C ALA A 299 12.51 7.12 19.02
N MET A 300 13.24 7.47 20.08
CA MET A 300 13.24 8.85 20.56
C MET A 300 14.13 9.69 19.64
N PRO A 301 13.65 10.80 19.05
CA PRO A 301 14.50 11.68 18.25
C PRO A 301 15.56 12.34 19.14
N GLN A 302 16.81 12.40 18.65
CA GLN A 302 17.84 13.21 19.30
C GLN A 302 17.48 14.70 19.19
N PRO A 303 17.54 15.48 20.29
CA PRO A 303 17.29 16.91 20.22
C PRO A 303 18.51 17.60 19.61
N GLY A 304 18.40 18.10 18.37
CA GLY A 304 19.53 18.84 17.78
C GLY A 304 19.53 19.18 16.29
N ARG A 305 18.48 18.90 15.52
CA ARG A 305 18.36 19.48 14.16
C ARG A 305 17.20 20.44 14.11
N GLN A 306 17.54 21.71 13.99
CA GLN A 306 16.64 22.83 13.82
C GLN A 306 15.80 22.58 12.55
N GLU A 307 14.54 22.20 12.75
CA GLU A 307 13.52 22.19 11.71
C GLU A 307 13.44 23.59 11.12
N ALA A 308 13.64 23.70 9.81
CA ALA A 308 13.16 24.87 9.08
C ALA A 308 11.63 24.86 9.25
N LEU A 309 11.11 25.88 9.95
CA LEU A 309 9.68 26.05 10.18
C LEU A 309 8.92 26.07 8.84
N LEU A 310 8.36 24.92 8.48
CA LEU A 310 7.23 24.85 7.59
C LEU A 310 5.98 25.24 8.40
N PRO A 311 5.09 26.08 7.84
CA PRO A 311 3.89 26.50 8.56
C PRO A 311 3.05 25.27 8.92
N GLN A 312 2.60 25.20 10.18
CA GLN A 312 1.77 24.12 10.69
C GLN A 312 0.50 24.01 9.86
N ALA A 313 0.43 22.96 9.02
CA ALA A 313 -0.81 22.53 8.39
C ALA A 313 -1.84 22.21 9.49
N VAL A 314 -3.08 22.63 9.25
CA VAL A 314 -4.20 22.45 10.18
C VAL A 314 -4.40 20.94 10.41
N ARG A 315 -4.31 20.50 11.68
CA ARG A 315 -4.76 19.15 12.07
C ARG A 315 -6.26 19.05 11.78
N VAL A 316 -6.63 18.23 10.81
CA VAL A 316 -8.01 17.78 10.63
C VAL A 316 -8.09 16.33 11.09
N PRO A 317 -9.00 15.99 12.03
CA PRO A 317 -9.26 14.61 12.40
C PRO A 317 -10.13 13.98 11.31
N ASN A 318 -9.59 12.97 10.63
CA ASN A 318 -10.24 11.78 10.11
C ASN A 318 -9.16 10.82 9.61
#